data_AF-A0A962BE66-F1
#
_entry.id   AF-A0A962BE66-F1
#
_cell.length_a   1.000
_cell.length_b   1.000
_cell.length_c   1.000
_cell.angle_alpha   90.00
_cell.angle_beta   90.00
_cell.angle_gamma   90.00
#
_symmetry.space_group_name_H-M   'P 1'
#
loop_
_entity.id
_entity.type
_entity.pdbx_description
1 polymer ?
#
loop_
_entity_poly.entity_id
_entity_poly.type
_entity_poly.pdbx_seq_one_letter_code
_entity_poly.pdbx_strand_id
1 'polypeptide(L)'
;MSDILRDVDEMMKADRMSQLWQEHGKTVLTLIGLIILATAFNSGWTAYKNNKAEDQTSQILEALQDKDQYSALRATSEKLDGAGKGFSAMNAAALAVKDGKLSDAISLYDSVIADSSLPQDLRDLASVQKTSILLDESPELSAEGLMKILQPVLDNSNSVWRLRALMVSSVIKAHKLSDYQGALEDLALLSADNRLPPSMSSQVSALQKVYQSQASKIQSAPAE
;
A
#
# COMPACT_ATOMS: atom_id res chain seq x y z
N MET A 1 17.01 -59.64 40.94
CA MET A 1 16.67 -60.26 39.63
C MET A 1 15.90 -59.28 38.73
N SER A 2 16.28 -58.00 38.71
CA SER A 2 15.67 -56.97 37.83
C SER A 2 16.69 -56.24 36.95
N ASP A 3 17.99 -56.29 37.29
CA ASP A 3 19.03 -55.60 36.52
C ASP A 3 19.37 -56.29 35.19
N ILE A 4 19.44 -57.63 35.16
CA ILE A 4 19.78 -58.37 33.93
C ILE A 4 18.71 -58.21 32.83
N LEU A 5 17.43 -58.13 33.21
CA LEU A 5 16.34 -57.91 32.24
C LEU A 5 16.34 -56.48 31.70
N ARG A 6 16.78 -55.51 32.50
CA ARG A 6 16.91 -54.11 32.10
C ARG A 6 18.13 -53.90 31.20
N ASP A 7 19.26 -54.53 31.50
CA ASP A 7 20.47 -54.48 30.65
C ASP A 7 20.21 -55.12 29.28
N VAL A 8 19.48 -56.24 29.23
CA VAL A 8 19.14 -56.90 27.95
C VAL A 8 18.18 -56.05 27.11
N ASP A 9 17.15 -55.46 27.72
CA ASP A 9 16.25 -54.52 27.02
C ASP A 9 16.98 -53.24 26.57
N GLU A 10 17.93 -52.74 27.36
CA GLU A 10 18.75 -51.59 27.00
C GLU A 10 19.68 -51.90 25.82
N MET A 11 20.31 -53.08 25.78
CA MET A 11 21.10 -53.53 24.62
C MET A 11 20.23 -53.72 23.37
N MET A 12 19.04 -54.30 23.49
CA MET A 12 18.12 -54.48 22.35
C MET A 12 17.56 -53.16 21.82
N LYS A 13 17.34 -52.16 22.69
CA LYS A 13 16.96 -50.80 22.27
C LYS A 13 18.12 -50.10 21.58
N ALA A 14 19.33 -50.20 22.11
CA ALA A 14 20.52 -49.62 21.50
C ALA A 14 20.78 -50.20 20.11
N ASP A 15 20.61 -51.50 19.93
CA ASP A 15 20.83 -52.17 18.65
C ASP A 15 19.78 -51.79 17.60
N ARG A 16 18.49 -51.71 17.97
CA ARG A 16 17.43 -51.20 17.07
C ARG A 16 17.65 -49.73 16.67
N MET A 17 18.11 -48.90 17.60
CA MET A 17 18.39 -47.49 17.35
C MET A 17 19.63 -47.31 16.47
N SER A 18 20.64 -48.16 16.64
CA SER A 18 21.81 -48.27 15.77
C SER A 18 21.44 -48.73 14.36
N GLN A 19 20.56 -49.72 14.23
CA GLN A 19 20.11 -50.25 12.94
C GLN A 19 19.32 -49.20 12.14
N LEU A 20 18.41 -48.47 12.79
CA LEU A 20 17.70 -47.33 12.19
C LEU A 20 18.65 -46.19 11.80
N TRP A 21 19.70 -45.94 12.59
CA TRP A 21 20.72 -44.95 12.27
C TRP A 21 21.61 -45.37 11.09
N GLN A 22 21.96 -46.65 10.98
CA GLN A 22 22.72 -47.17 9.85
C GLN A 22 21.91 -47.13 8.54
N GLU A 23 20.60 -47.38 8.61
CA GLU A 23 19.72 -47.41 7.44
C GLU A 23 19.23 -46.01 7.02
N HIS A 24 18.85 -45.15 7.98
CA HIS A 24 18.26 -43.83 7.70
C HIS A 24 19.16 -42.64 8.07
N GLY A 25 20.28 -42.84 8.76
CA GLY A 25 21.15 -41.74 9.21
C GLY A 25 21.66 -40.86 8.07
N LYS A 26 22.00 -41.45 6.91
CA LYS A 26 22.38 -40.69 5.69
C LYS A 26 21.22 -39.85 5.17
N THR A 27 20.00 -40.36 5.17
CA THR A 27 18.80 -39.65 4.73
C THR A 27 18.49 -38.48 5.67
N VAL A 28 18.56 -38.71 6.98
CA VAL A 28 18.36 -37.67 8.00
C VAL A 28 19.41 -36.57 7.88
N LEU A 29 20.70 -36.92 7.72
CA LEU A 29 21.79 -35.96 7.49
C LEU A 29 21.59 -35.15 6.20
N THR A 30 21.16 -35.79 5.12
CA THR A 30 20.87 -35.11 3.84
C THR A 30 19.70 -34.15 3.97
N LEU A 31 18.63 -34.57 4.66
CA LEU A 31 17.45 -33.73 4.93
C LEU A 31 17.83 -32.49 5.76
N ILE A 32 18.60 -32.67 6.83
CA ILE A 32 19.09 -31.57 7.67
C ILE A 32 19.98 -30.62 6.85
N GLY A 33 20.87 -31.16 6.02
CA GLY A 33 21.71 -30.36 5.11
C GLY A 33 20.88 -29.51 4.13
N LEU A 34 19.83 -30.09 3.55
CA LEU A 34 18.91 -29.36 2.67
C LEU A 34 18.18 -28.23 3.39
N ILE A 35 17.70 -28.46 4.61
CA ILE A 35 17.03 -27.42 5.42
C ILE A 35 17.98 -26.26 5.74
N ILE A 36 19.23 -26.57 6.11
CA ILE A 36 20.24 -25.54 6.39
C ILE A 36 20.56 -24.74 5.13
N LEU A 37 20.76 -25.40 3.98
CA LEU A 37 21.01 -24.71 2.70
C LEU A 37 19.84 -23.83 2.27
N ALA A 38 18.60 -24.31 2.40
CA ALA A 38 17.41 -23.53 2.10
C ALA A 38 17.30 -22.30 3.02
N THR A 39 17.59 -22.47 4.31
CA THR A 39 17.57 -21.37 5.28
C THR A 39 18.69 -20.36 5.02
N ALA A 40 19.90 -20.81 4.71
CA ALA A 40 21.04 -19.96 4.36
C ALA A 40 20.77 -19.14 3.09
N PHE A 41 20.17 -19.78 2.07
CA PHE A 41 19.76 -19.10 0.85
C PHE A 41 18.71 -18.02 1.13
N ASN A 42 17.66 -18.34 1.89
CA ASN A 42 16.61 -17.40 2.27
C ASN A 42 17.15 -16.23 3.12
N SER A 43 18.04 -16.53 4.07
CA SER A 43 18.69 -15.52 4.92
C SER A 43 19.60 -14.59 4.11
N GLY A 44 20.38 -15.13 3.18
CA GLY A 44 21.23 -14.33 2.29
C GLY A 44 20.41 -13.41 1.38
N TRP A 45 19.32 -13.92 0.81
CA TRP A 45 18.40 -13.12 -0.01
C TRP A 45 17.72 -12.00 0.80
N THR A 46 17.30 -12.31 2.03
CA THR A 46 16.68 -11.33 2.93
C THR A 46 17.67 -10.25 3.35
N ALA A 47 18.91 -10.61 3.70
CA ALA A 47 19.96 -9.67 4.05
C ALA A 47 20.30 -8.74 2.88
N TYR A 48 20.44 -9.27 1.66
CA TYR A 48 20.67 -8.48 0.45
C TYR A 48 19.52 -7.48 0.19
N LYS A 49 18.28 -7.92 0.31
CA LYS A 49 17.10 -7.07 0.13
C LYS A 49 17.05 -5.95 1.19
N ASN A 50 17.36 -6.26 2.44
CA ASN A 50 17.37 -5.27 3.52
C ASN A 50 18.48 -4.22 3.32
N ASN A 51 19.69 -4.64 2.94
CA ASN A 51 20.78 -3.72 2.67
C ASN A 51 20.44 -2.75 1.51
N LYS A 52 19.84 -3.25 0.43
CA LYS A 52 19.37 -2.41 -0.68
C LYS A 52 18.31 -1.40 -0.21
N ALA A 53 17.38 -1.82 0.65
CA ALA A 53 16.34 -0.93 1.17
C ALA A 53 16.89 0.18 2.09
N GLU A 54 17.91 -0.15 2.89
CA GLU A 54 18.62 0.81 3.75
C GLU A 54 19.38 1.85 2.94
N ASP A 55 20.12 1.42 1.92
CA ASP A 55 20.84 2.32 1.00
C ASP A 55 19.88 3.25 0.24
N GLN A 56 18.74 2.73 -0.22
CA GLN A 56 17.70 3.52 -0.88
C GLN A 56 17.09 4.55 0.08
N THR A 57 16.79 4.14 1.31
CA THR A 57 16.22 5.02 2.33
C THR A 57 17.18 6.15 2.68
N SER A 58 18.47 5.84 2.80
CA SER A 58 19.52 6.83 3.08
C SER A 58 19.59 7.90 1.99
N GLN A 59 19.58 7.50 0.72
CA GLN A 59 19.57 8.44 -0.42
C GLN A 59 18.32 9.33 -0.45
N ILE A 60 17.16 8.79 -0.09
CA ILE A 60 15.92 9.56 0.01
C ILE A 60 16.02 10.58 1.15
N LEU A 61 16.55 10.16 2.30
CA LEU A 61 16.72 11.03 3.46
C LEU A 61 17.71 12.16 3.19
N GLU A 62 18.82 11.87 2.50
CA GLU A 62 19.77 12.88 2.04
C GLU A 62 19.09 13.88 1.10
N ALA A 63 18.30 13.41 0.13
CA ALA A 63 17.55 14.29 -0.78
C ALA A 63 16.54 15.18 -0.04
N LEU A 64 15.90 14.68 1.02
CA LEU A 64 14.99 15.46 1.87
C LEU A 64 15.70 16.53 2.71
N GLN A 65 17.00 16.37 2.97
CA GLN A 65 17.81 17.36 3.70
C GLN A 65 18.51 18.36 2.79
N ASP A 66 18.46 18.15 1.48
CA ASP A 66 19.03 19.08 0.50
C ASP A 66 18.33 20.46 0.56
N LYS A 67 19.06 21.51 0.15
CA LYS A 67 18.49 22.85 0.05
C LYS A 67 17.43 22.94 -1.04
N ASP A 68 17.62 22.20 -2.14
CA ASP A 68 16.65 22.02 -3.21
C ASP A 68 16.10 20.59 -3.18
N GLN A 69 15.25 20.35 -2.18
CA GLN A 69 14.61 19.05 -1.93
C GLN A 69 13.87 18.52 -3.18
N TYR A 70 13.24 19.40 -3.95
CA TYR A 70 12.49 19.02 -5.13
C TYR A 70 13.41 18.40 -6.19
N SER A 71 14.46 19.12 -6.57
CA SER A 71 15.41 18.65 -7.58
C SER A 71 16.15 17.40 -7.11
N ALA A 72 16.53 17.35 -5.84
CA ALA A 72 17.21 16.20 -5.25
C ALA A 72 16.31 14.94 -5.28
N LEU A 73 15.06 15.03 -4.84
CA LEU A 73 14.12 13.91 -4.85
C LEU A 73 13.76 13.45 -6.26
N ARG A 74 13.62 14.40 -7.20
CA ARG A 74 13.39 14.07 -8.61
C ARG A 74 14.57 13.27 -9.18
N ALA A 75 15.80 13.73 -8.95
CA ALA A 75 16.99 13.01 -9.37
C ALA A 75 17.12 11.64 -8.69
N THR A 76 16.78 11.53 -7.39
CA THR A 76 16.75 10.24 -6.68
C THR A 76 15.71 9.29 -7.28
N SER A 77 14.55 9.80 -7.71
CA SER A 77 13.52 8.96 -8.36
C SER A 77 13.98 8.34 -9.68
N GLU A 78 14.88 9.00 -10.41
CA GLU A 78 15.45 8.49 -11.66
C GLU A 78 16.55 7.44 -11.42
N LYS A 79 17.19 7.46 -10.24
CA LYS A 79 18.28 6.56 -9.86
C LYS A 79 17.80 5.28 -9.19
N LEU A 80 16.72 5.37 -8.41
CA LEU A 80 16.21 4.25 -7.63
C LEU A 80 15.26 3.37 -8.45
N ASP A 81 14.99 2.18 -7.93
CA ASP A 81 14.02 1.23 -8.47
C ASP A 81 12.93 0.92 -7.45
N GLY A 82 11.81 0.37 -7.92
CA GLY A 82 10.74 -0.16 -7.07
C GLY A 82 10.19 0.88 -6.09
N ALA A 83 10.01 0.50 -4.83
CA ALA A 83 9.39 1.39 -3.84
C ALA A 83 10.16 2.70 -3.63
N GLY A 84 11.50 2.67 -3.65
CA GLY A 84 12.33 3.86 -3.48
C GLY A 84 12.13 4.90 -4.60
N LYS A 85 12.00 4.43 -5.84
CA LYS A 85 11.63 5.26 -7.00
C LYS A 85 10.29 5.96 -6.80
N GLY A 86 9.25 5.14 -6.54
CA GLY A 86 7.89 5.65 -6.37
C GLY A 86 7.79 6.65 -5.22
N PHE A 87 8.40 6.34 -4.07
CA PHE A 87 8.41 7.24 -2.92
C PHE A 87 9.11 8.57 -3.22
N SER A 88 10.27 8.53 -3.87
CA SER A 88 11.01 9.74 -4.25
C SER A 88 10.21 10.63 -5.20
N ALA A 89 9.61 10.03 -6.24
CA ALA A 89 8.79 10.74 -7.22
C ALA A 89 7.55 11.38 -6.57
N MET A 90 6.88 10.69 -5.67
CA MET A 90 5.69 11.20 -4.98
C MET A 90 6.02 12.33 -3.99
N ASN A 91 7.18 12.28 -3.32
CA ASN A 91 7.63 13.38 -2.47
C ASN A 91 8.03 14.60 -3.31
N ALA A 92 8.72 14.40 -4.43
CA ALA A 92 8.99 15.48 -5.39
C ALA A 92 7.67 16.09 -5.92
N ALA A 93 6.66 15.27 -6.19
CA ALA A 93 5.34 15.75 -6.62
C ALA A 93 4.66 16.60 -5.54
N ALA A 94 4.69 16.16 -4.27
CA ALA A 94 4.13 16.92 -3.16
C ALA A 94 4.82 18.28 -2.96
N LEU A 95 6.16 18.33 -3.13
CA LEU A 95 6.91 19.59 -3.11
C LEU A 95 6.55 20.49 -4.31
N ALA A 96 6.38 19.92 -5.49
CA ALA A 96 5.93 20.68 -6.66
C ALA A 96 4.55 21.31 -6.44
N VAL A 97 3.60 20.60 -5.80
CA VAL A 97 2.30 21.20 -5.40
C VAL A 97 2.52 22.38 -4.46
N LYS A 98 3.35 22.21 -3.42
CA LYS A 98 3.65 23.27 -2.45
C LYS A 98 4.27 24.51 -3.11
N ASP A 99 5.09 24.31 -4.14
CA ASP A 99 5.73 25.37 -4.92
C ASP A 99 4.81 25.97 -6.00
N GLY A 100 3.55 25.53 -6.13
CA GLY A 100 2.62 25.98 -7.16
C GLY A 100 2.92 25.43 -8.57
N LYS A 101 3.83 24.46 -8.69
CA LYS A 101 4.23 23.80 -9.95
C LYS A 101 3.29 22.63 -10.25
N LEU A 102 2.00 22.90 -10.41
CA LEU A 102 0.99 21.85 -10.55
C LEU A 102 1.24 20.92 -11.73
N SER A 103 1.63 21.44 -12.90
CA SER A 103 1.94 20.61 -14.07
C SER A 103 3.05 19.59 -13.78
N ASP A 104 4.10 20.01 -13.06
CA ASP A 104 5.20 19.12 -12.69
C ASP A 104 4.74 18.04 -11.69
N ALA A 105 3.93 18.43 -10.71
CA ALA A 105 3.36 17.49 -9.74
C ALA A 105 2.51 16.42 -10.42
N ILE A 106 1.61 16.83 -11.33
CA ILE A 106 0.74 15.91 -12.07
C ILE A 106 1.56 14.97 -12.95
N SER A 107 2.59 15.48 -13.64
CA SER A 107 3.48 14.65 -14.44
C SER A 107 4.22 13.60 -13.60
N LEU A 108 4.69 13.96 -12.41
CA LEU A 108 5.34 13.02 -11.49
C LEU A 108 4.36 11.95 -10.99
N TYR A 109 3.13 12.31 -10.60
CA TYR A 109 2.13 11.31 -10.24
C TYR A 109 1.77 10.39 -11.41
N ASP A 110 1.64 10.93 -12.63
CA ASP A 110 1.38 10.12 -13.83
C ASP A 110 2.50 9.11 -14.10
N SER A 111 3.76 9.52 -13.91
CA SER A 111 4.90 8.60 -14.05
C SER A 111 4.81 7.43 -13.07
N VAL A 112 4.33 7.67 -11.85
CA VAL A 112 4.15 6.62 -10.83
C VAL A 112 2.98 5.71 -11.21
N ILE A 113 1.84 6.28 -11.58
CA ILE A 113 0.62 5.53 -11.95
C ILE A 113 0.87 4.64 -13.18
N ALA A 114 1.64 5.11 -14.15
CA ALA A 114 1.92 4.37 -15.39
C ALA A 114 2.99 3.28 -15.22
N ASP A 115 3.82 3.34 -14.18
CA ASP A 115 4.94 2.40 -14.00
C ASP A 115 4.48 1.09 -13.35
N SER A 116 4.28 0.07 -14.18
CA SER A 116 3.87 -1.27 -13.76
C SER A 116 4.91 -2.00 -12.92
N SER A 117 6.16 -1.56 -12.91
CA SER A 117 7.23 -2.13 -12.07
C SER A 117 7.12 -1.72 -10.60
N LEU A 118 6.35 -0.66 -10.30
CA LEU A 118 6.13 -0.20 -8.93
C LEU A 118 5.13 -1.09 -8.18
N PRO A 119 5.16 -1.12 -6.84
CA PRO A 119 4.09 -1.71 -6.04
C PRO A 119 2.72 -1.10 -6.36
N GLN A 120 1.68 -1.94 -6.46
CA GLN A 120 0.30 -1.48 -6.71
C GLN A 120 -0.13 -0.43 -5.69
N ASP A 121 0.20 -0.61 -4.41
CA ASP A 121 -0.17 0.34 -3.36
C ASP A 121 0.41 1.75 -3.59
N LEU A 122 1.59 1.88 -4.21
CA LEU A 122 2.15 3.20 -4.54
C LEU A 122 1.43 3.83 -5.72
N ARG A 123 1.04 3.03 -6.72
CA ARG A 123 0.23 3.53 -7.84
C ARG A 123 -1.14 3.98 -7.40
N ASP A 124 -1.80 3.18 -6.57
CA ASP A 124 -3.13 3.50 -6.02
C ASP A 124 -3.08 4.79 -5.18
N LEU A 125 -2.05 4.95 -4.34
CA LEU A 125 -1.84 6.20 -3.60
C LEU A 125 -1.62 7.39 -4.54
N ALA A 126 -0.80 7.23 -5.59
CA ALA A 126 -0.55 8.28 -6.56
C ALA A 126 -1.84 8.69 -7.30
N SER A 127 -2.69 7.73 -7.68
CA SER A 127 -4.01 8.02 -8.27
C SER A 127 -4.89 8.81 -7.30
N VAL A 128 -4.98 8.39 -6.04
CA VAL A 128 -5.79 9.09 -5.02
C VAL A 128 -5.29 10.52 -4.78
N GLN A 129 -3.97 10.71 -4.65
CA GLN A 129 -3.37 12.02 -4.42
C GLN A 129 -3.54 12.93 -5.64
N LYS A 130 -3.26 12.42 -6.85
CA LYS A 130 -3.47 13.14 -8.11
C LYS A 130 -4.92 13.61 -8.25
N THR A 131 -5.88 12.71 -8.02
CA THR A 131 -7.31 13.05 -8.11
C THR A 131 -7.71 14.10 -7.07
N SER A 132 -7.18 14.01 -5.84
CA SER A 132 -7.46 15.01 -4.79
C SER A 132 -6.91 16.39 -5.17
N ILE A 133 -5.69 16.45 -5.69
CA ILE A 133 -5.08 17.72 -6.13
C ILE A 133 -5.85 18.32 -7.30
N LEU A 134 -6.19 17.52 -8.31
CA LEU A 134 -6.96 18.00 -9.47
C LEU A 134 -8.37 18.45 -9.10
N LEU A 135 -8.98 17.82 -8.09
CA LEU A 135 -10.29 18.22 -7.59
C LEU A 135 -10.25 19.65 -7.01
N ASP A 136 -9.20 19.98 -6.26
CA ASP A 136 -9.05 21.27 -5.59
C ASP A 136 -8.51 22.36 -6.53
N GLU A 137 -7.56 22.02 -7.41
CA GLU A 137 -6.78 22.97 -8.20
C GLU A 137 -7.21 23.08 -9.68
N SER A 138 -8.09 22.18 -10.15
CA SER A 138 -8.57 22.17 -11.54
C SER A 138 -10.10 22.13 -11.58
N PRO A 139 -10.79 23.24 -11.21
CA PRO A 139 -12.24 23.31 -11.15
C PRO A 139 -12.93 23.02 -12.50
N GLU A 140 -12.25 23.26 -13.61
CA GLU A 140 -12.68 22.96 -14.98
C GLU A 140 -12.63 21.46 -15.33
N LEU A 141 -11.88 20.65 -14.59
CA LEU A 141 -11.79 19.22 -14.86
C LEU A 141 -13.11 18.53 -14.47
N SER A 142 -13.64 17.72 -15.40
CA SER A 142 -14.93 17.05 -15.22
C SER A 142 -14.88 15.92 -14.18
N ALA A 143 -16.04 15.60 -13.62
CA ALA A 143 -16.18 14.49 -12.68
C ALA A 143 -15.73 13.16 -13.32
N GLU A 144 -16.06 12.94 -14.60
CA GLU A 144 -15.68 11.74 -15.35
C GLU A 144 -14.16 11.63 -15.49
N GLY A 145 -13.48 12.76 -15.75
CA GLY A 145 -12.02 12.81 -15.82
C GLY A 145 -11.35 12.41 -14.49
N LEU A 146 -11.87 12.95 -13.38
CA LEU A 146 -11.40 12.63 -12.03
C LEU A 146 -11.69 11.16 -11.65
N MET A 147 -12.91 10.69 -11.91
CA MET A 147 -13.33 9.32 -11.63
C MET A 147 -12.53 8.32 -12.45
N LYS A 148 -12.19 8.62 -13.71
CA LYS A 148 -11.36 7.73 -14.55
C LYS A 148 -9.99 7.42 -13.93
N ILE A 149 -9.38 8.38 -13.25
CA ILE A 149 -8.10 8.18 -12.55
C ILE A 149 -8.30 7.30 -11.30
N LEU A 150 -9.43 7.48 -10.62
CA LEU A 150 -9.72 6.87 -9.32
C LEU A 150 -10.33 5.46 -9.42
N GLN A 151 -11.05 5.18 -10.51
CA GLN A 151 -11.83 3.95 -10.71
C GLN A 151 -11.01 2.66 -10.50
N PRO A 152 -9.77 2.53 -11.00
CA PRO A 152 -8.97 1.33 -10.76
C PRO A 152 -8.74 1.03 -9.27
N VAL A 153 -8.66 2.07 -8.44
CA VAL A 153 -8.50 1.95 -6.98
C VAL A 153 -9.82 1.57 -6.31
N LEU A 154 -10.94 2.11 -6.79
CA LEU A 154 -12.29 1.82 -6.28
C LEU A 154 -12.70 0.36 -6.56
N ASP A 155 -12.37 -0.13 -7.75
CA ASP A 155 -12.67 -1.49 -8.23
C ASP A 155 -11.82 -2.55 -7.51
N ASN A 156 -10.62 -2.17 -7.04
CA ASN A 156 -9.75 -3.07 -6.29
C ASN A 156 -10.18 -3.14 -4.81
N SER A 157 -11.04 -4.10 -4.47
CA SER A 157 -11.50 -4.36 -3.10
C SER A 157 -10.38 -4.62 -2.08
N ASN A 158 -9.20 -5.06 -2.54
CA ASN A 158 -8.03 -5.34 -1.71
C ASN A 158 -7.08 -4.14 -1.55
N SER A 159 -7.30 -3.04 -2.27
CA SER A 159 -6.44 -1.86 -2.17
C SER A 159 -6.50 -1.26 -0.78
N VAL A 160 -5.34 -1.02 -0.17
CA VAL A 160 -5.23 -0.31 1.12
C VAL A 160 -5.73 1.12 1.03
N TRP A 161 -5.78 1.70 -0.18
CA TRP A 161 -6.22 3.07 -0.44
C TRP A 161 -7.69 3.19 -0.84
N ARG A 162 -8.42 2.08 -0.96
CA ARG A 162 -9.82 2.08 -1.38
C ARG A 162 -10.71 2.95 -0.50
N LEU A 163 -10.53 2.95 0.82
CA LEU A 163 -11.32 3.80 1.71
C LEU A 163 -11.05 5.28 1.46
N ARG A 164 -9.79 5.67 1.24
CA ARG A 164 -9.47 7.06 0.89
C ARG A 164 -10.07 7.42 -0.48
N ALA A 165 -10.01 6.50 -1.44
CA ALA A 165 -10.61 6.69 -2.76
C ALA A 165 -12.14 6.85 -2.68
N LEU A 166 -12.84 6.03 -1.90
CA LEU A 166 -14.29 6.17 -1.69
C LEU A 166 -14.65 7.54 -1.11
N MET A 167 -13.85 8.06 -0.19
CA MET A 167 -14.07 9.40 0.35
C MET A 167 -13.90 10.48 -0.72
N VAL A 168 -12.85 10.40 -1.54
CA VAL A 168 -12.63 11.34 -2.66
C VAL A 168 -13.77 11.22 -3.69
N SER A 169 -14.22 10.01 -4.02
CA SER A 169 -15.38 9.74 -4.89
C SER A 169 -16.64 10.43 -4.38
N SER A 170 -16.91 10.34 -3.07
CA SER A 170 -18.09 11.00 -2.47
C SER A 170 -18.05 12.52 -2.65
N VAL A 171 -16.87 13.14 -2.53
CA VAL A 171 -16.70 14.58 -2.73
C VAL A 171 -16.89 14.95 -4.20
N ILE A 172 -16.33 14.15 -5.13
CA ILE A 172 -16.53 14.36 -6.57
C ILE A 172 -18.02 14.30 -6.93
N LYS A 173 -18.73 13.25 -6.49
CA LYS A 173 -20.18 13.08 -6.75
C LYS A 173 -20.99 14.26 -6.21
N ALA A 174 -20.77 14.65 -4.95
CA ALA A 174 -21.52 15.73 -4.33
C ALA A 174 -21.21 17.10 -4.95
N HIS A 175 -19.94 17.42 -5.23
CA HIS A 175 -19.53 18.78 -5.61
C HIS A 175 -19.49 19.02 -7.13
N LYS A 176 -19.22 17.99 -7.94
CA LYS A 176 -19.15 18.13 -9.40
C LYS A 176 -20.41 17.65 -10.10
N LEU A 177 -21.10 16.64 -9.55
CA LEU A 177 -22.31 16.06 -10.15
C LEU A 177 -23.59 16.48 -9.43
N SER A 178 -23.50 17.14 -8.26
CA SER A 178 -24.64 17.34 -7.34
C SER A 178 -25.35 16.04 -6.96
N ASP A 179 -24.66 14.91 -7.10
CA ASP A 179 -25.17 13.58 -6.75
C ASP A 179 -24.92 13.30 -5.27
N TYR A 180 -25.74 13.94 -4.44
CA TYR A 180 -25.68 13.77 -2.98
C TYR A 180 -26.07 12.35 -2.54
N GLN A 181 -26.94 11.68 -3.30
CA GLN A 181 -27.37 10.32 -2.97
C GLN A 181 -26.23 9.32 -3.22
N GLY A 182 -25.59 9.37 -4.38
CA GLY A 182 -24.42 8.54 -4.68
C GLY A 182 -23.22 8.86 -3.79
N ALA A 183 -23.08 10.12 -3.34
CA ALA A 183 -22.07 10.48 -2.34
C ALA A 183 -22.38 9.84 -0.97
N LEU A 184 -23.64 9.83 -0.54
CA LEU A 184 -24.06 9.19 0.71
C LEU A 184 -23.89 7.67 0.68
N GLU A 185 -24.09 7.04 -0.47
CA GLU A 185 -23.82 5.61 -0.66
C GLU A 185 -22.33 5.27 -0.48
N ASP A 186 -21.43 6.06 -1.07
CA ASP A 186 -19.98 5.89 -0.87
C ASP A 186 -19.60 6.08 0.61
N LEU A 187 -20.16 7.08 1.28
CA LEU A 187 -19.93 7.34 2.71
C LEU A 187 -20.51 6.23 3.61
N ALA A 188 -21.63 5.61 3.21
CA ALA A 188 -22.21 4.48 3.93
C ALA A 188 -21.25 3.27 3.90
N LEU A 189 -20.65 2.98 2.74
CA LEU A 189 -19.62 1.94 2.61
C LEU A 189 -18.43 2.20 3.53
N LEU A 190 -18.02 3.46 3.70
CA LEU A 190 -16.95 3.83 4.64
C LEU A 190 -17.35 3.59 6.09
N SER A 191 -18.54 4.03 6.48
CA SER A 191 -19.02 3.90 7.86
C SER A 191 -19.23 2.44 8.32
N ALA A 192 -19.41 1.52 7.36
CA ALA A 192 -19.55 0.09 7.63
C ALA A 192 -18.19 -0.63 7.80
N ASP A 193 -17.06 0.01 7.46
CA ASP A 193 -15.74 -0.63 7.52
C ASP A 193 -15.07 -0.42 8.89
N ASN A 194 -14.79 -1.52 9.58
CA ASN A 194 -14.19 -1.51 10.92
C ASN A 194 -12.72 -1.03 10.94
N ARG A 195 -12.09 -0.84 9.77
CA ARG A 195 -10.71 -0.35 9.64
C ARG A 195 -10.62 1.18 9.62
N LEU A 196 -11.76 1.88 9.66
CA LEU A 196 -11.82 3.33 9.54
C LEU A 196 -11.20 4.03 10.79
N PRO A 197 -10.15 4.85 10.63
CA PRO A 197 -9.57 5.58 11.76
C PRO A 197 -10.55 6.60 12.38
N PRO A 198 -10.43 6.95 13.68
CA PRO A 198 -11.36 7.87 14.35
C PRO A 198 -11.49 9.26 13.69
N SER A 199 -10.38 9.82 13.20
CA SER A 199 -10.39 11.10 12.49
C SER A 199 -11.19 11.02 11.19
N MET A 200 -11.05 9.92 10.45
CA MET A 200 -11.77 9.69 9.20
C MET A 200 -13.24 9.39 9.46
N SER A 201 -13.58 8.65 10.53
CA SER A 201 -14.97 8.43 10.96
C SER A 201 -15.68 9.75 11.29
N SER A 202 -14.98 10.67 11.96
CA SER A 202 -15.49 12.02 12.25
C SER A 202 -15.75 12.81 10.97
N GLN A 203 -14.83 12.73 10.00
CA GLN A 203 -14.98 13.38 8.68
C GLN A 203 -16.15 12.80 7.88
N VAL A 204 -16.28 11.47 7.82
CA VAL A 204 -17.39 10.79 7.16
C VAL A 204 -18.73 11.21 7.76
N SER A 205 -18.83 11.24 9.10
CA SER A 205 -20.04 11.67 9.80
C SER A 205 -20.40 13.13 9.50
N ALA A 206 -19.40 14.02 9.39
CA ALA A 206 -19.62 15.41 9.05
C ALA A 206 -20.12 15.56 7.60
N LEU A 207 -19.48 14.88 6.65
CA LEU A 207 -19.90 14.88 5.24
C LEU A 207 -21.30 14.30 5.06
N GLN A 208 -21.64 13.21 5.75
CA GLN A 208 -22.98 12.63 5.71
C GLN A 208 -24.05 13.65 6.13
N LYS A 209 -23.84 14.38 7.23
CA LYS A 209 -24.78 15.42 7.68
C LYS A 209 -24.97 16.52 6.65
N VAL A 210 -23.87 16.99 6.05
CA VAL A 210 -23.91 18.03 5.01
C VAL A 210 -24.68 17.55 3.80
N TYR A 211 -24.35 16.36 3.28
CA TYR A 211 -24.96 15.83 2.06
C TYR A 211 -26.42 15.40 2.26
N GLN A 212 -26.79 14.88 3.44
CA GLN A 212 -28.19 14.65 3.80
C GLN A 212 -29.00 15.95 3.78
N SER A 213 -28.47 17.03 4.37
CA SER A 213 -29.16 18.32 4.37
C SER A 213 -29.37 18.85 2.94
N GLN A 214 -28.36 18.73 2.08
CA GLN A 214 -28.44 19.19 0.69
C GLN A 214 -29.41 18.33 -0.14
N ALA A 215 -29.39 17.01 0.02
CA ALA A 215 -30.33 16.10 -0.63
C ALA A 215 -31.79 16.43 -0.26
N SER A 216 -32.07 16.67 1.03
CA SER A 216 -33.41 17.03 1.49
C SER A 216 -33.89 18.37 0.90
N LYS A 217 -33.01 19.37 0.78
CA LYS A 217 -33.37 20.66 0.18
C LYS A 217 -33.80 20.52 -1.27
N ILE A 218 -33.06 19.74 -2.06
CA ILE A 218 -33.38 19.50 -3.47
C ILE A 218 -34.71 18.78 -3.60
N GLN A 219 -35.00 17.81 -2.74
CA GLN A 219 -36.27 17.08 -2.76
C GLN A 219 -37.47 17.95 -2.34
N SER A 220 -37.24 18.97 -1.50
CA SER A 220 -38.28 19.92 -1.05
C SER A 220 -38.49 21.11 -1.98
N ALA A 221 -37.67 21.28 -3.02
CA ALA A 221 -37.82 22.37 -3.98
C ALA A 221 -39.08 22.12 -4.83
N PRO A 222 -40.02 23.08 -4.94
CA PRO A 222 -41.18 22.92 -5.79
C PRO A 222 -40.75 22.74 -7.25
N ALA A 223 -41.38 21.80 -7.95
CA ALA A 223 -41.18 21.62 -9.38
C ALA A 223 -41.72 22.86 -10.11
N GLU A 224 -40.82 23.72 -10.59
CA GLU A 224 -41.14 24.78 -11.54
C GLU A 224 -41.44 24.22 -12.93
#